data_AF-A0A7S2Q9R1-F1
#
_entry.id   AF-A0A7S2Q9R1-F1
#
_cell.length_a   1.000
_cell.length_b   1.000
_cell.length_c   1.000
_cell.angle_alpha   90.00
_cell.angle_beta   90.00
_cell.angle_gamma   90.00
#
_symmetry.space_group_name_H-M   'P 1'
#
loop_
_entity.id
_entity.type
_entity.pdbx_description
1 polymer ?
#
loop_
_entity_poly.entity_id
_entity_poly.type
_entity_poly.pdbx_seq_one_letter_code
_entity_poly.pdbx_strand_id
1 'polypeptide(L)'
;MDAWSHAGQWGVRCAKAGAGEVVLLEESLGFAKLSRDNVTLNGEDARCTVLHRGSVIDELRSMATSGIRFNCVSLNVRVRFERYFKQREGQFGRWFKPSLKNYATAVALGAQVTSRGGYLVVTFLLPIVSENWSLSLIKDGLEQAGRVGSVVAHLIGTS
;
A
#
# COMPACT_ATOMS: atom_id res chain seq x y z
N MET A 1 5.18 -7.85 -4.84
CA MET A 1 3.81 -7.84 -4.30
C MET A 1 3.22 -6.45 -4.42
N ASP A 2 1.95 -6.37 -4.82
CA ASP A 2 1.15 -5.16 -4.93
C ASP A 2 -0.05 -5.26 -3.98
N ALA A 3 -0.02 -4.55 -2.86
CA ALA A 3 -1.04 -4.59 -1.82
C ALA A 3 -2.04 -3.44 -1.98
N TRP A 4 -3.34 -3.76 -1.84
CA TRP A 4 -4.46 -2.93 -2.31
C TRP A 4 -4.34 -2.62 -3.80
N SER A 5 -4.22 -3.68 -4.60
CA SER A 5 -3.84 -3.60 -6.02
C SER A 5 -4.84 -2.84 -6.90
N HIS A 6 -6.09 -2.63 -6.44
CA HIS A 6 -7.15 -1.98 -7.20
C HIS A 6 -7.43 -2.66 -8.55
N ALA A 7 -7.08 -2.04 -9.67
CA ALA A 7 -7.19 -2.65 -10.99
C ALA A 7 -5.90 -3.39 -11.41
N GLY A 8 -4.95 -3.58 -10.50
CA GLY A 8 -3.70 -4.31 -10.73
C GLY A 8 -2.67 -3.55 -11.56
N GLN A 9 -2.81 -2.24 -11.69
CA GLN A 9 -2.01 -1.42 -12.62
C GLN A 9 -0.51 -1.50 -12.32
N TRP A 10 -0.13 -1.47 -11.04
CA TRP A 10 1.26 -1.55 -10.63
C TRP A 10 1.81 -2.98 -10.84
N GLY A 11 1.11 -3.99 -10.32
CA GLY A 11 1.48 -5.39 -10.49
C GLY A 11 1.68 -5.80 -11.96
N VAL A 12 0.73 -5.45 -12.85
CA VAL A 12 0.82 -5.77 -14.29
C VAL A 12 2.02 -5.08 -14.94
N ARG A 13 2.32 -3.82 -14.58
CA ARG A 13 3.52 -3.13 -15.07
C ARG A 13 4.80 -3.81 -14.60
N CYS A 14 4.85 -4.27 -13.36
CA CYS A 14 5.99 -5.05 -12.87
C CYS A 14 6.16 -6.36 -13.64
N ALA A 15 5.08 -7.10 -13.92
CA ALA A 15 5.13 -8.33 -14.71
C ALA A 15 5.69 -8.07 -16.12
N LYS A 16 5.20 -7.03 -16.80
CA LYS A 16 5.70 -6.59 -18.11
C LYS A 16 7.15 -6.13 -18.09
N ALA A 17 7.58 -5.53 -16.99
CA ALA A 17 8.97 -5.12 -16.78
C ALA A 17 9.91 -6.31 -16.45
N GLY A 18 9.39 -7.55 -16.43
CA GLY A 18 10.19 -8.76 -16.24
C GLY A 18 10.23 -9.29 -14.81
N ALA A 19 9.31 -8.86 -13.93
CA ALA A 19 9.16 -9.53 -12.63
C ALA A 19 8.81 -11.01 -12.82
N GLY A 20 9.55 -11.90 -12.15
CA GLY A 20 9.35 -13.35 -12.28
C GLY A 20 8.02 -13.85 -11.69
N GLU A 21 7.54 -13.21 -10.63
CA GLU A 21 6.24 -13.48 -10.00
C GLU A 21 5.67 -12.19 -9.39
N VAL A 22 4.36 -11.99 -9.54
CA VAL A 22 3.63 -10.85 -9.02
C VAL A 22 2.40 -11.33 -8.26
N VAL A 23 2.37 -11.05 -6.96
CA VAL A 23 1.17 -11.23 -6.14
C VAL A 23 0.43 -9.90 -6.03
N LEU A 24 -0.83 -9.87 -6.44
CA LEU A 24 -1.76 -8.75 -6.31
C LEU A 24 -2.77 -9.06 -5.20
N LEU A 25 -2.81 -8.24 -4.17
CA LEU A 25 -3.62 -8.48 -2.97
C LEU A 25 -4.69 -7.39 -2.82
N GLU A 26 -5.95 -7.79 -2.67
CA GLU A 26 -7.07 -6.86 -2.67
C GLU A 26 -8.20 -7.28 -1.72
N GLU A 27 -8.83 -6.29 -1.08
CA GLU A 27 -9.95 -6.46 -0.14
C GLU A 27 -11.30 -6.43 -0.84
N SER A 28 -11.44 -5.59 -1.87
CA SER A 28 -12.67 -5.47 -2.62
C SER A 28 -12.77 -6.55 -3.68
N LEU A 29 -13.81 -7.38 -3.61
CA LEU A 29 -14.11 -8.37 -4.65
C LEU A 29 -14.20 -7.74 -6.05
N GLY A 30 -14.76 -6.52 -6.15
CA GLY A 30 -14.86 -5.80 -7.41
C GLY A 30 -13.50 -5.42 -7.98
N PHE A 31 -12.59 -4.89 -7.15
CA PHE A 31 -11.22 -4.60 -7.56
C PHE A 31 -10.41 -5.87 -7.85
N ALA A 32 -10.59 -6.94 -7.07
CA ALA A 32 -9.95 -8.21 -7.35
C ALA A 32 -10.40 -8.78 -8.72
N LYS A 33 -11.67 -8.63 -9.09
CA LYS A 33 -12.15 -8.98 -10.43
C LYS A 33 -11.49 -8.12 -11.50
N LEU A 34 -11.52 -6.79 -11.34
CA LEU A 34 -10.87 -5.87 -12.29
C LEU A 34 -9.36 -6.13 -12.45
N SER A 35 -8.68 -6.48 -11.35
CA SER A 35 -7.27 -6.88 -11.37
C SER A 35 -7.06 -8.14 -12.22
N ARG A 36 -7.92 -9.16 -12.10
CA ARG A 36 -7.86 -10.36 -12.94
C ARG A 36 -8.10 -10.04 -14.41
N ASP A 37 -9.17 -9.30 -14.70
CA ASP A 37 -9.51 -8.90 -16.06
C ASP A 37 -8.34 -8.13 -16.70
N ASN A 38 -7.69 -7.24 -15.95
CA ASN A 38 -6.53 -6.49 -16.42
C ASN A 38 -5.28 -7.38 -16.61
N VAL A 39 -5.03 -8.33 -15.71
CA VAL A 39 -3.94 -9.32 -15.88
C VAL A 39 -4.14 -10.11 -17.19
N THR A 40 -5.34 -10.62 -17.42
CA THR A 40 -5.69 -11.41 -18.61
C THR A 40 -5.61 -10.58 -19.89
N LEU A 41 -6.14 -9.35 -19.88
CA LEU A 41 -6.03 -8.42 -21.03
C LEU A 41 -4.58 -8.12 -21.41
N ASN A 42 -3.65 -8.26 -20.48
CA ASN A 42 -2.23 -8.03 -20.72
C ASN A 42 -1.43 -9.31 -20.96
N GLY A 43 -2.06 -10.50 -20.90
CA GLY A 43 -1.41 -11.79 -21.12
C GLY A 43 -0.42 -12.20 -20.03
N GLU A 44 -0.57 -11.67 -18.81
CA GLU A 44 0.37 -11.88 -17.70
C GLU A 44 -0.12 -12.93 -16.68
N ASP A 45 -1.13 -13.74 -17.03
CA ASP A 45 -1.74 -14.73 -16.13
C ASP A 45 -0.72 -15.73 -15.55
N ALA A 46 0.31 -16.08 -16.32
CA ALA A 46 1.35 -17.02 -15.89
C ALA A 46 2.27 -16.46 -14.80
N ARG A 47 2.31 -15.14 -14.61
CA ARG A 47 3.19 -14.46 -13.65
C ARG A 47 2.43 -13.78 -12.52
N CYS A 48 1.14 -13.50 -12.73
CA CYS A 48 0.32 -12.72 -11.81
C CYS A 48 -0.68 -13.59 -11.05
N THR A 49 -0.57 -13.60 -9.73
CA THR A 49 -1.56 -14.22 -8.84
C THR A 49 -2.41 -13.14 -8.16
N VAL A 50 -3.72 -13.14 -8.40
CA VAL A 50 -4.66 -12.20 -7.77
C VAL A 50 -5.39 -12.83 -6.59
N LEU A 51 -5.07 -12.35 -5.39
CA LEU A 51 -5.61 -12.81 -4.11
C LEU A 51 -6.66 -11.82 -3.59
N HIS A 52 -7.90 -12.29 -3.49
CA HIS A 52 -8.95 -11.59 -2.74
C HIS A 52 -8.91 -12.05 -1.27
N ARG A 53 -8.88 -11.11 -0.33
CA ARG A 53 -8.85 -11.35 1.12
C ARG A 53 -9.80 -10.42 1.83
N GLY A 54 -10.34 -10.82 2.98
CA GLY A 54 -11.19 -9.92 3.79
C GLY A 54 -10.43 -8.71 4.37
N SER A 55 -9.10 -8.82 4.48
CA SER A 55 -8.22 -7.80 5.04
C SER A 55 -6.82 -7.99 4.46
N VAL A 56 -6.28 -6.97 3.80
CA VAL A 56 -4.89 -6.97 3.30
C VAL A 56 -3.94 -6.98 4.49
N ILE A 57 -4.26 -6.26 5.57
CA ILE A 57 -3.43 -6.19 6.78
C ILE A 57 -3.25 -7.57 7.41
N ASP A 58 -4.32 -8.37 7.49
CA ASP A 58 -4.25 -9.69 8.10
C ASP A 58 -3.47 -10.68 7.22
N GLU A 59 -3.62 -10.58 5.90
CA GLU A 59 -2.80 -11.38 4.97
C GLU A 59 -1.32 -11.00 5.06
N LEU A 60 -1.00 -9.69 5.10
CA LEU A 60 0.39 -9.22 5.28
C LEU A 60 0.98 -9.75 6.59
N ARG A 61 0.20 -9.76 7.68
CA ARG A 61 0.60 -10.34 8.97
C ARG A 61 0.85 -11.84 8.88
N SER A 62 -0.04 -12.56 8.19
CA SER A 62 0.12 -14.00 7.94
C SER A 62 1.39 -14.30 7.16
N MET A 63 1.64 -13.57 6.07
CA MET A 63 2.87 -13.67 5.27
C MET A 63 4.12 -13.33 6.08
N ALA A 64 4.08 -12.27 6.88
CA ALA A 64 5.19 -11.86 7.73
C ALA A 64 5.58 -12.98 8.71
N THR A 65 4.56 -13.54 9.38
CA THR A 65 4.68 -14.65 10.36
C THR A 65 5.17 -15.93 9.68
N SER A 66 4.72 -16.20 8.46
CA SER A 66 5.10 -17.38 7.67
C SER A 66 6.47 -17.27 6.99
N GLY A 67 7.18 -16.17 7.19
CA GLY A 67 8.51 -15.96 6.58
C GLY A 67 8.49 -15.66 5.07
N ILE A 68 7.31 -15.41 4.47
CA ILE A 68 7.20 -15.07 3.05
C ILE A 68 7.80 -13.68 2.82
N ARG A 69 8.68 -13.56 1.80
CA ARG A 69 9.36 -12.31 1.46
C ARG A 69 9.31 -12.03 -0.04
N PHE A 70 9.28 -10.75 -0.40
CA PHE A 70 9.31 -10.26 -1.78
C PHE A 70 10.49 -9.32 -2.02
N ASN A 71 11.03 -9.29 -3.25
CA ASN A 71 12.08 -8.32 -3.62
C ASN A 71 11.55 -6.90 -3.75
N CYS A 72 10.27 -6.73 -4.08
CA CYS A 72 9.61 -5.45 -4.15
C CYS A 72 8.19 -5.57 -3.59
N VAL A 73 7.84 -4.68 -2.67
CA VAL A 73 6.53 -4.57 -2.03
C VAL A 73 5.98 -3.17 -2.28
N SER A 74 4.83 -3.08 -2.92
CA SER A 74 4.08 -1.83 -3.07
C SER A 74 2.88 -1.84 -2.13
N LEU A 75 2.71 -0.77 -1.36
CA LEU A 75 1.54 -0.51 -0.53
C LEU A 75 0.77 0.67 -1.12
N ASN A 76 -0.36 0.40 -1.76
CA ASN A 76 -1.22 1.43 -2.36
C ASN A 76 -2.31 1.87 -1.37
N VAL A 77 -1.88 2.62 -0.36
CA VAL A 77 -2.69 2.93 0.81
C VAL A 77 -3.76 3.98 0.48
N ARG A 78 -5.03 3.60 0.60
CA ARG A 78 -6.16 4.55 0.57
C ARG A 78 -6.48 5.07 1.95
N VAL A 79 -6.29 6.37 2.12
CA VAL A 79 -6.60 7.06 3.37
C VAL A 79 -8.11 7.21 3.54
N ARG A 80 -8.64 6.69 4.65
CA ARG A 80 -10.05 6.90 5.00
C ARG A 80 -10.22 8.31 5.59
N PHE A 81 -11.19 9.05 5.09
CA PHE A 81 -11.55 10.35 5.66
C PHE A 81 -12.69 10.16 6.66
N GLU A 82 -12.49 10.63 7.88
CA GLU A 82 -13.45 10.51 8.97
C GLU A 82 -14.00 11.88 9.33
N ARG A 83 -15.26 11.93 9.78
CA ARG A 83 -15.87 13.16 10.26
C ARG A 83 -15.14 13.69 11.48
N TYR A 84 -14.80 14.97 11.47
CA TYR A 84 -14.16 15.65 12.58
C TYR A 84 -15.17 16.55 13.31
N PHE A 85 -15.64 16.10 14.48
CA PHE A 85 -16.69 16.79 15.25
C PHE A 85 -16.18 17.90 16.20
N LYS A 86 -14.87 18.17 16.25
CA LYS A 86 -14.32 19.28 17.06
C LYS A 86 -14.45 20.59 16.29
N GLN A 87 -15.56 21.29 16.49
CA GLN A 87 -15.68 22.71 16.16
C GLN A 87 -15.79 23.51 17.48
N ARG A 88 -14.77 24.31 17.78
CA ARG A 88 -14.89 25.50 18.63
C ARG A 88 -15.08 26.66 17.65
N GLU A 89 -16.22 27.34 17.75
CA GLU A 89 -16.56 28.64 17.16
C GLU A 89 -16.13 28.94 15.71
N GLY A 90 -17.11 29.06 14.81
CA GLY A 90 -17.08 30.12 13.79
C GLY A 90 -16.48 29.86 12.41
N GLN A 91 -15.98 28.66 12.07
CA GLN A 91 -15.56 28.36 10.69
C GLN A 91 -16.30 27.16 10.09
N PHE A 92 -17.34 27.45 9.30
CA PHE A 92 -17.96 26.48 8.39
C PHE A 92 -16.93 26.04 7.34
N GLY A 93 -16.67 24.73 7.18
CA GLY A 93 -16.01 24.22 5.97
C GLY A 93 -15.02 23.05 6.06
N ARG A 94 -14.67 22.49 7.23
CA ARG A 94 -13.74 21.34 7.29
C ARG A 94 -14.25 20.20 8.19
N TRP A 95 -15.25 19.49 7.67
CA TRP A 95 -15.96 18.42 8.40
C TRP A 95 -15.27 17.06 8.38
N PHE A 96 -14.18 16.89 7.63
CA PHE A 96 -13.49 15.61 7.49
C PHE A 96 -11.98 15.77 7.63
N LYS A 97 -11.34 14.81 8.30
CA LYS A 97 -9.87 14.69 8.38
C LYS A 97 -9.44 13.30 7.94
N PRO A 98 -8.25 13.16 7.33
CA PRO A 98 -7.69 11.83 7.07
C PRO A 98 -7.45 11.11 8.40
N SER A 99 -7.91 9.87 8.48
CA SER A 99 -7.58 8.95 9.56
C SER A 99 -6.28 8.27 9.20
N LEU A 100 -5.23 8.50 9.99
CA LEU A 100 -3.92 7.88 9.77
C LEU A 100 -3.76 6.56 10.55
N LYS A 101 -4.84 6.10 11.18
CA LYS A 101 -4.84 4.94 12.07
C LYS A 101 -4.40 3.69 11.29
N ASN A 102 -3.52 2.91 11.90
CA ASN A 102 -2.99 1.64 11.39
C ASN A 102 -2.07 1.72 10.16
N TYR A 103 -1.79 2.89 9.58
CA TYR A 103 -0.90 2.94 8.41
C TYR A 103 0.57 2.71 8.75
N ALA A 104 1.04 3.13 9.94
CA ALA A 104 2.35 2.71 10.42
C ALA A 104 2.44 1.18 10.54
N THR A 105 1.38 0.52 10.98
CA THR A 105 1.31 -0.96 11.02
C THR A 105 1.30 -1.58 9.63
N ALA A 106 0.60 -0.99 8.66
CA ALA A 106 0.66 -1.42 7.27
C ALA A 106 2.09 -1.34 6.72
N VAL A 107 2.78 -0.22 6.97
CA VAL A 107 4.19 -0.04 6.59
C VAL A 107 5.06 -1.08 7.29
N ALA A 108 4.87 -1.30 8.60
CA ALA A 108 5.66 -2.25 9.37
C ALA A 108 5.54 -3.67 8.79
N LEU A 109 4.31 -4.12 8.52
CA LEU A 109 4.06 -5.42 7.89
C LEU A 109 4.64 -5.49 6.48
N GLY A 110 4.48 -4.43 5.68
CA GLY A 110 5.11 -4.30 4.37
C GLY A 110 6.63 -4.45 4.44
N ALA A 111 7.29 -3.77 5.39
CA ALA A 111 8.72 -3.85 5.62
C ALA A 111 9.19 -5.23 6.10
N GLN A 112 8.34 -5.93 6.87
CA GLN A 112 8.60 -7.30 7.31
C GLN A 112 8.52 -8.29 6.15
N VAL A 113 7.59 -8.12 5.19
CA VAL A 113 7.51 -8.97 4.01
C VAL A 113 8.41 -8.53 2.85
N THR A 114 9.10 -7.39 2.97
CA THR A 114 10.18 -7.03 2.05
C THR A 114 11.46 -7.79 2.42
N SER A 115 12.05 -8.46 1.43
CA SER A 115 13.35 -9.16 1.56
C SER A 115 14.49 -8.18 1.90
N ARG A 116 15.61 -8.72 2.41
CA ARG A 116 16.82 -7.91 2.65
C ARG A 116 17.33 -7.37 1.31
N GLY A 117 17.58 -6.05 1.25
CA GLY A 117 18.00 -5.38 0.01
C GLY A 117 16.86 -5.15 -1.00
N GLY A 118 15.63 -5.54 -0.65
CA GLY A 118 14.45 -5.27 -1.46
C GLY A 118 13.92 -3.83 -1.29
N TYR A 119 12.94 -3.50 -2.11
CA TYR A 119 12.31 -2.18 -2.13
C TYR A 119 10.92 -2.22 -1.49
N LEU A 120 10.66 -1.27 -0.60
CA LEU A 120 9.33 -0.97 -0.10
C LEU A 120 8.87 0.34 -0.72
N VAL A 121 7.82 0.29 -1.52
CA VAL A 121 7.17 1.45 -2.14
C VAL A 121 5.87 1.70 -1.39
N VAL A 122 5.72 2.89 -0.81
CA VAL A 122 4.50 3.25 -0.07
C VAL A 122 3.89 4.46 -0.73
N THR A 123 2.65 4.31 -1.21
CA THR A 123 1.89 5.37 -1.83
C THR A 123 0.78 5.79 -0.89
N PHE A 124 0.74 7.07 -0.54
CA PHE A 124 -0.35 7.67 0.23
C PHE A 124 -1.13 8.65 -0.64
N LEU A 125 -2.45 8.51 -0.68
CA LEU A 125 -3.32 9.54 -1.22
C LEU A 125 -3.73 10.50 -0.10
N LEU A 126 -2.92 11.54 0.11
CA LEU A 126 -3.12 12.56 1.14
C LEU A 126 -3.19 13.97 0.51
N PRO A 127 -3.83 14.95 1.17
CA PRO A 127 -3.66 16.36 0.82
C PRO A 127 -2.18 16.75 0.83
N ILE A 128 -1.75 17.58 -0.12
CA ILE A 128 -0.34 17.98 -0.25
C ILE A 128 0.23 18.60 1.04
N VAL A 129 -0.60 19.34 1.79
CA VAL A 129 -0.24 19.95 3.08
C VAL A 129 0.07 18.95 4.20
N SER A 130 -0.18 17.66 3.95
CA SER A 130 -0.01 16.55 4.89
C SER A 130 1.14 15.61 4.51
N GLU A 131 2.03 16.05 3.61
CA GLU A 131 3.21 15.31 3.16
C GLU A 131 4.07 14.80 4.33
N ASN A 132 4.37 15.67 5.30
CA ASN A 132 5.17 15.31 6.47
C ASN A 132 4.58 14.13 7.27
N TRP A 133 3.26 13.96 7.27
CA TRP A 133 2.61 12.82 7.94
C TRP A 133 2.96 11.49 7.28
N SER A 134 3.13 11.47 5.95
CA SER A 134 3.51 10.25 5.23
C SER A 134 4.89 9.76 5.62
N LEU A 135 5.87 10.68 5.73
CA LEU A 135 7.22 10.36 6.15
C LEU A 135 7.27 9.89 7.61
N SER A 136 6.51 10.52 8.51
CA SER A 136 6.40 10.06 9.90
C SER A 136 5.81 8.64 9.98
N LEU A 137 4.75 8.35 9.23
CA LEU A 137 4.17 7.00 9.19
C LEU A 137 5.15 5.95 8.66
N ILE A 138 5.97 6.31 7.67
CA ILE A 138 7.01 5.42 7.15
C ILE A 138 8.06 5.15 8.23
N LYS A 139 8.55 6.21 8.88
CA LYS A 139 9.52 6.10 9.97
C LYS A 139 9.00 5.23 11.11
N ASP A 140 7.82 5.54 11.63
CA ASP A 140 7.20 4.80 12.73
C ASP A 140 6.98 3.31 12.37
N GLY A 141 6.57 3.04 11.12
CA GLY A 141 6.40 1.68 10.63
C GLY A 141 7.71 0.91 10.52
N LEU A 142 8.80 1.54 10.07
CA LEU A 142 10.13 0.93 10.02
C LEU A 142 10.68 0.64 11.42
N GLU A 143 10.51 1.59 12.36
CA GLU A 143 10.86 1.41 13.77
C GLU A 143 10.08 0.24 14.38
N GLN A 144 8.75 0.19 14.18
CA GLN A 144 7.90 -0.92 14.63
C GLN A 144 8.33 -2.27 14.05
N ALA A 145 8.80 -2.29 12.79
CA ALA A 145 9.28 -3.51 12.15
C ALA A 145 10.68 -3.94 12.62
N GLY A 146 11.41 -3.10 13.37
CA GLY A 146 12.83 -3.31 13.68
C GLY A 146 13.69 -3.31 12.41
N ARG A 147 13.32 -2.50 11.41
CA ARG A 147 13.98 -2.44 10.10
C ARG A 147 14.56 -1.04 9.88
N VAL A 148 15.61 -0.98 9.08
CA VAL A 148 16.23 0.26 8.63
C VAL A 148 16.35 0.25 7.12
N GLY A 149 16.37 1.44 6.51
CA GLY A 149 16.49 1.61 5.07
C GLY A 149 16.84 3.04 4.70
N SER A 150 16.98 3.28 3.41
CA SER A 150 17.25 4.61 2.85
C SER A 150 16.14 4.99 1.88
N VAL A 151 15.75 6.26 1.90
CA VAL A 151 14.82 6.81 0.90
C VAL A 151 15.58 6.94 -0.42
N VAL A 152 15.21 6.15 -1.41
CA VAL A 152 15.83 6.17 -2.75
C VAL A 152 15.06 7.07 -3.73
N ALA A 153 13.79 7.31 -3.45
CA ALA A 153 12.93 8.21 -4.22
C ALA A 153 11.81 8.75 -3.32
N HIS A 154 11.48 10.03 -3.49
CA HIS A 154 10.34 10.67 -2.84
C HIS A 154 9.65 11.55 -3.87
N LEU A 155 8.42 11.19 -4.23
CA LEU A 155 7.65 11.85 -5.27
C LEU A 155 6.35 12.37 -4.68
N ILE A 156 6.06 13.65 -4.94
CA ILE A 156 4.84 14.31 -4.51
C ILE A 156 4.08 14.68 -5.79
N GLY A 157 2.79 14.36 -5.84
CA GLY A 157 1.96 14.74 -6.98
C GLY A 157 1.92 16.26 -7.13
N THR A 158 2.32 16.76 -8.29
CA THR A 158 2.15 18.18 -8.64
C THR A 158 0.71 18.41 -9.09
N SER A 159 0.04 19.37 -8.45
CA SER A 159 -1.29 19.85 -8.83
C SER A 159 -1.33 20.48 -10.20
#